data_AF-R7HJ72-F1
#
_entry.id   AF-R7HJ72-F1
#
_cell.length_a   1.000
_cell.length_b   1.000
_cell.length_c   1.000
_cell.angle_alpha   90.00
_cell.angle_beta   90.00
_cell.angle_gamma   90.00
#
_symmetry.space_group_name_H-M   'P 1'
#
loop_
_entity.id
_entity.type
_entity.pdbx_description
1 polymer ?
#
loop_
_entity_poly.entity_id
_entity_poly.type
_entity_poly.pdbx_seq_one_letter_code
_entity_poly.pdbx_strand_id
1 'polypeptide(L)'
;MKFGDRYIKFMKDRYGIDELYKFLLLICFVLLVINTFVSNNIIRLFEVLLIVIIFYRYMSKNIKLRKKENDKYLEIKDKIIKLFDYNKKKYKDRNTHMYKKCPKCKQKIRLPLKKGKHTVKCPNCGNRFDVACHKDEKVKVEIIK
;
A
#
# COMPACT_ATOMS: atom_id res chain seq x y z
N MET A 1 -20.24 33.50 24.37
CA MET A 1 -19.70 32.22 23.84
C MET A 1 -19.63 32.29 22.33
N LYS A 2 -18.42 32.17 21.76
CA LYS A 2 -18.17 32.24 20.32
C LYS A 2 -18.83 31.02 19.65
N PHE A 3 -19.33 31.18 18.41
CA PHE A 3 -20.03 30.11 17.69
C PHE A 3 -19.20 28.82 17.56
N GLY A 4 -17.87 28.94 17.46
CA GLY A 4 -16.94 27.82 17.41
C GLY A 4 -17.02 26.88 18.62
N ASP A 5 -17.22 27.41 19.83
CA ASP A 5 -17.25 26.61 21.07
C ASP A 5 -18.48 25.69 21.12
N ARG A 6 -19.61 26.15 20.54
CA ARG A 6 -20.85 25.35 20.44
C ARG A 6 -20.69 24.21 19.44
N TYR A 7 -20.01 24.47 18.32
CA TYR A 7 -19.73 23.45 17.30
C TYR A 7 -18.78 22.35 17.84
N ILE A 8 -17.71 22.75 18.53
CA ILE A 8 -16.77 21.80 19.14
C ILE A 8 -17.47 20.94 20.19
N LYS A 9 -18.34 21.53 21.02
CA LYS A 9 -19.13 20.78 22.02
C LYS A 9 -20.12 19.80 21.38
N PHE A 10 -20.72 20.16 20.24
CA PHE A 10 -21.62 19.29 19.48
C PHE A 10 -20.89 18.12 18.77
N MET A 11 -19.65 18.35 18.36
CA MET A 11 -18.79 17.32 17.76
C MET A 11 -18.10 16.42 18.79
N LYS A 12 -18.13 16.78 20.08
CA LYS A 12 -17.33 16.15 21.15
C LYS A 12 -17.61 14.66 21.41
N ASP A 13 -18.69 14.10 20.87
CA ASP A 13 -19.05 12.69 21.05
C ASP A 13 -19.27 11.94 19.72
N ARG A 14 -18.72 12.46 18.61
CA ARG A 14 -18.82 11.84 17.28
C ARG A 14 -17.47 11.33 16.82
N TYR A 15 -17.50 10.32 15.95
CA TYR A 15 -16.28 9.66 15.48
C TYR A 15 -15.38 10.57 14.63
N GLY A 16 -15.96 11.41 13.78
CA GLY A 16 -15.21 12.35 12.93
C GLY A 16 -14.76 11.73 11.60
N ILE A 17 -13.66 12.25 11.05
CA ILE A 17 -13.10 11.87 9.74
C ILE A 17 -12.04 10.78 9.94
N ASP A 18 -12.28 9.59 9.39
CA ASP A 18 -11.37 8.44 9.42
C ASP A 18 -10.76 8.08 8.03
N GLU A 19 -9.80 7.15 8.00
CA GLU A 19 -9.15 6.72 6.76
C GLU A 19 -10.13 6.01 5.81
N LEU A 20 -11.05 5.20 6.36
CA LEU A 20 -12.11 4.58 5.57
C LEU A 20 -13.09 5.63 5.01
N TYR A 21 -13.42 6.69 5.77
CA TYR A 21 -14.20 7.81 5.26
C TYR A 21 -13.51 8.50 4.08
N LYS A 22 -12.21 8.81 4.17
CA LYS A 22 -11.45 9.43 3.06
C LYS A 22 -11.45 8.53 1.83
N PHE A 23 -11.31 7.22 2.02
CA PHE A 23 -11.36 6.25 0.94
C PHE A 23 -12.74 6.20 0.25
N LEU A 24 -13.82 6.17 1.03
CA LEU A 24 -15.18 6.24 0.49
C LEU A 24 -15.43 7.57 -0.25
N LEU A 25 -14.92 8.68 0.27
CA LEU A 25 -15.03 9.98 -0.37
C LEU A 25 -14.27 10.02 -1.70
N LEU A 26 -13.07 9.43 -1.76
CA LEU A 26 -12.31 9.28 -3.01
C LEU A 26 -13.09 8.45 -4.04
N ILE A 27 -13.69 7.33 -3.62
CA ILE A 27 -14.56 6.52 -4.50
C ILE A 27 -15.72 7.36 -5.02
N CYS A 28 -16.39 8.10 -4.13
CA CYS A 28 -17.49 8.99 -4.50
C CYS A 28 -17.07 10.00 -5.57
N PHE A 29 -15.89 10.61 -5.41
CA PHE A 29 -15.35 11.57 -6.37
C PHE A 29 -15.04 10.92 -7.73
N VAL A 30 -14.44 9.73 -7.74
CA VAL A 30 -14.15 8.99 -8.97
C VAL A 30 -15.44 8.59 -9.69
N LEU A 31 -16.45 8.11 -8.97
CA LEU A 31 -17.76 7.79 -9.54
C LEU A 31 -18.39 9.02 -10.17
N LEU A 32 -18.37 10.18 -9.49
CA LEU A 32 -18.90 11.44 -10.01
C LEU A 32 -18.26 11.80 -11.35
N VAL A 33 -16.93 11.70 -11.45
CA VAL A 33 -16.20 11.94 -12.71
C VAL A 33 -16.66 10.98 -13.79
N ILE A 34 -16.78 9.68 -13.50
CA ILE A 34 -17.22 8.67 -14.47
C ILE A 34 -18.67 8.91 -14.91
N ASN A 35 -19.57 9.22 -13.98
CA ASN A 35 -20.98 9.46 -14.27
C ASN A 35 -21.18 10.72 -15.12
N THR A 36 -20.25 11.69 -15.03
CA THR A 36 -20.24 12.85 -15.95
C THR A 36 -20.06 12.42 -17.41
N PHE A 37 -19.32 11.35 -17.68
CA PHE A 37 -19.13 10.83 -19.05
C PHE A 37 -20.22 9.84 -19.48
N VAL A 38 -20.65 8.95 -18.58
CA VAL A 38 -21.55 7.83 -18.91
C VAL A 38 -23.04 8.21 -18.73
N SER A 39 -23.35 9.19 -17.88
CA SER A 39 -24.71 9.70 -17.61
C SER A 39 -25.75 8.60 -17.32
N ASN A 40 -25.38 7.59 -16.52
CA ASN A 40 -26.25 6.44 -16.22
C ASN A 40 -26.99 6.65 -14.88
N ASN A 41 -28.31 6.50 -14.90
CA ASN A 41 -29.16 6.64 -13.71
C ASN A 41 -28.83 5.61 -12.61
N ILE A 42 -28.36 4.42 -12.97
CA ILE A 42 -27.97 3.39 -11.99
C ILE A 42 -26.74 3.86 -11.19
N ILE A 43 -25.72 4.38 -11.87
CA ILE A 43 -24.50 4.90 -11.23
C ILE A 43 -24.86 6.06 -10.31
N ARG A 44 -25.73 6.96 -10.78
CA ARG A 44 -26.24 8.09 -9.98
C ARG A 44 -26.95 7.64 -8.69
N LEU A 45 -27.75 6.58 -8.75
CA LEU A 45 -28.39 6.03 -7.55
C LEU A 45 -27.35 5.51 -6.55
N PHE A 46 -26.34 4.79 -7.02
CA PHE A 46 -25.24 4.30 -6.17
C PHE A 46 -24.44 5.44 -5.54
N GLU A 47 -24.17 6.52 -6.27
CA GLU A 47 -23.51 7.72 -5.75
C GLU A 47 -24.30 8.33 -4.59
N VAL A 48 -25.61 8.54 -4.76
CA VAL A 48 -26.47 9.10 -3.71
C VAL A 48 -26.48 8.20 -2.48
N LEU A 49 -26.61 6.88 -2.66
CA LEU A 49 -26.56 5.93 -1.54
C LEU A 49 -25.21 5.99 -0.82
N LEU A 50 -24.10 6.07 -1.56
CA LEU A 50 -22.76 6.13 -0.99
C LEU A 50 -22.54 7.41 -0.18
N ILE A 51 -23.05 8.55 -0.67
CA ILE A 51 -23.05 9.82 0.07
C ILE A 51 -23.83 9.69 1.38
N VAL A 52 -25.05 9.12 1.34
CA VAL A 52 -25.86 8.90 2.54
C VAL A 52 -25.12 8.03 3.57
N ILE A 53 -24.44 6.98 3.13
CA ILE A 53 -23.62 6.13 3.99
C ILE A 53 -22.46 6.91 4.63
N ILE A 54 -21.75 7.73 3.85
CA ILE A 54 -20.65 8.57 4.35
C ILE A 54 -21.15 9.55 5.42
N PHE A 55 -22.28 10.23 5.17
CA PHE A 55 -22.89 11.13 6.14
C PHE A 55 -23.35 10.41 7.40
N TYR A 56 -23.99 9.24 7.26
CA TYR A 56 -24.42 8.42 8.39
C TYR A 56 -23.24 7.97 9.25
N ARG A 57 -22.11 7.58 8.63
CA ARG A 57 -20.87 7.25 9.36
C ARG A 57 -20.35 8.44 10.15
N TYR A 58 -20.25 9.60 9.50
CA TYR A 58 -19.73 10.82 10.12
C TYR A 58 -20.58 11.28 11.31
N MET A 59 -21.91 11.18 11.19
CA MET A 59 -22.84 11.56 12.26
C MET A 59 -23.06 10.46 13.32
N SER A 60 -22.48 9.27 13.15
CA SER A 60 -22.69 8.16 14.07
C SER A 60 -22.04 8.43 15.43
N LYS A 61 -22.81 8.25 16.51
CA LYS A 61 -22.32 8.30 17.90
C LYS A 61 -21.61 7.00 18.33
N ASN A 62 -21.68 5.94 17.51
CA ASN A 62 -21.22 4.61 17.89
C ASN A 62 -19.71 4.41 17.59
N ILE A 63 -18.87 5.16 18.31
CA ILE A 63 -17.41 5.26 18.10
C ILE A 63 -16.72 3.89 18.11
N LYS A 64 -17.07 2.99 19.04
CA LYS A 64 -16.44 1.67 19.18
C LYS A 64 -16.66 0.80 17.93
N LEU A 65 -17.87 0.80 17.38
CA LEU A 65 -18.20 0.01 16.19
C LEU A 65 -17.48 0.56 14.96
N ARG A 66 -17.50 1.90 14.77
CA ARG A 66 -16.83 2.56 13.66
C ARG A 66 -15.32 2.37 13.68
N LYS A 67 -14.71 2.40 14.87
CA LYS A 67 -13.30 2.11 15.04
C LYS A 67 -12.96 0.68 14.60
N LYS A 68 -13.75 -0.33 15.00
CA LYS A 68 -13.55 -1.71 14.53
C LYS A 68 -13.65 -1.85 13.02
N GLU A 69 -14.57 -1.13 12.37
CA GLU A 69 -14.67 -1.12 10.90
C GLU A 69 -13.43 -0.50 10.25
N ASN A 70 -12.95 0.63 10.77
CA ASN A 70 -11.75 1.29 10.27
C ASN A 70 -10.48 0.45 10.52
N ASP A 71 -10.35 -0.20 11.67
CA ASP A 71 -9.21 -1.06 11.98
C ASP A 71 -9.14 -2.24 11.00
N LYS A 72 -10.28 -2.90 10.69
CA LYS A 72 -10.35 -3.93 9.64
C LYS A 72 -9.94 -3.40 8.27
N TYR A 73 -10.37 -2.19 7.92
CA TYR A 73 -9.97 -1.54 6.67
C TYR A 73 -8.46 -1.30 6.62
N LEU A 74 -7.86 -0.80 7.71
CA LEU A 74 -6.42 -0.56 7.81
C LEU A 74 -5.63 -1.86 7.69
N GLU A 75 -6.06 -2.95 8.32
CA GLU A 75 -5.41 -4.26 8.18
C GLU A 75 -5.38 -4.74 6.72
N ILE A 76 -6.48 -4.55 5.98
CA ILE A 76 -6.56 -4.92 4.56
C ILE A 76 -5.69 -3.99 3.72
N LYS A 77 -5.77 -2.67 3.96
CA LYS A 77 -4.96 -1.66 3.29
C LYS A 77 -3.47 -1.94 3.46
N ASP A 78 -3.03 -2.26 4.67
CA ASP A 78 -1.64 -2.58 4.98
C ASP A 78 -1.16 -3.85 4.28
N LYS A 79 -2.00 -4.88 4.18
CA LYS A 79 -1.66 -6.10 3.41
C LYS A 79 -1.45 -5.76 1.93
N ILE A 80 -2.33 -4.95 1.34
CA ILE A 80 -2.23 -4.54 -0.06
C ILE A 80 -0.97 -3.68 -0.29
N ILE A 81 -0.72 -2.71 0.59
CA ILE A 81 0.47 -1.85 0.51
C ILE A 81 1.74 -2.69 0.63
N LYS A 82 1.81 -3.64 1.57
CA LYS A 82 2.97 -4.53 1.73
C LYS A 82 3.23 -5.38 0.48
N LEU A 83 2.18 -5.87 -0.19
CA LEU A 83 2.31 -6.60 -1.45
C LEU A 83 2.83 -5.69 -2.58
N PHE A 84 2.29 -4.48 -2.68
CA PHE A 84 2.74 -3.50 -3.67
C PHE A 84 4.19 -3.08 -3.43
N ASP A 85 4.57 -2.80 -2.18
CA ASP A 85 5.94 -2.46 -1.79
C ASP A 85 6.91 -3.61 -2.04
N TYR A 86 6.51 -4.85 -1.77
CA TYR A 86 7.31 -6.02 -2.11
C TYR A 86 7.54 -6.12 -3.63
N ASN A 87 6.50 -5.93 -4.43
CA ASN A 87 6.60 -5.94 -5.89
C ASN A 87 7.45 -4.77 -6.42
N LYS A 88 7.29 -3.57 -5.84
CA LYS A 88 8.07 -2.38 -6.18
C LYS A 88 9.55 -2.57 -5.85
N LYS A 89 9.87 -3.12 -4.66
CA LYS A 89 11.25 -3.49 -4.28
C LYS A 89 11.83 -4.52 -5.25
N LYS A 90 11.09 -5.60 -5.54
CA LYS A 90 11.50 -6.62 -6.52
C LYS A 90 11.74 -6.05 -7.91
N TYR A 91 10.92 -5.09 -8.35
CA TYR A 91 11.10 -4.43 -9.63
C TYR A 91 12.36 -3.55 -9.65
N LYS A 92 12.61 -2.77 -8.59
CA LYS A 92 13.83 -1.97 -8.43
C LYS A 92 15.09 -2.85 -8.39
N ASP A 93 15.01 -3.97 -7.69
CA ASP A 93 16.13 -4.90 -7.54
C ASP A 93 16.45 -5.68 -8.81
N ARG A 94 15.53 -5.75 -9.80
CA ARG A 94 15.70 -6.52 -11.05
C ARG A 94 17.00 -6.21 -11.81
N ASN A 95 17.49 -4.97 -11.75
CA ASN A 95 18.64 -4.51 -12.52
C ASN A 95 19.93 -4.40 -11.70
N THR A 96 19.86 -4.47 -10.37
CA THR A 96 21.01 -4.28 -9.46
C THR A 96 21.35 -5.55 -8.67
N HIS A 97 20.35 -6.34 -8.28
CA HIS A 97 20.51 -7.51 -7.43
C HIS A 97 19.80 -8.75 -7.99
N MET A 98 20.37 -9.93 -7.69
CA MET A 98 19.73 -11.22 -7.87
C MET A 98 19.44 -11.87 -6.53
N TYR A 99 18.42 -12.74 -6.50
CA TYR A 99 18.09 -13.54 -5.32
C TYR A 99 18.40 -15.00 -5.59
N LYS A 100 19.19 -15.62 -4.71
CA LYS A 100 19.49 -17.06 -4.76
C LYS A 100 19.17 -17.71 -3.44
N LYS A 101 18.66 -18.95 -3.48
CA LYS A 101 18.41 -19.74 -2.28
C LYS A 101 19.68 -20.49 -1.90
N CYS A 102 20.02 -20.50 -0.62
CA CYS A 102 21.09 -21.36 -0.12
C CYS A 102 20.66 -22.84 -0.25
N PRO A 103 21.53 -23.76 -0.72
CA PRO A 103 21.18 -25.18 -0.86
C PRO A 103 20.90 -25.87 0.48
N LYS A 104 21.55 -25.42 1.58
CA LYS A 104 21.44 -26.05 2.91
C LYS A 104 20.23 -25.54 3.71
N CYS A 105 20.14 -24.23 3.91
CA CYS A 105 19.10 -23.62 4.77
C CYS A 105 17.93 -23.00 4.01
N LYS A 106 17.95 -23.00 2.67
CA LYS A 106 16.91 -22.40 1.80
C LYS A 106 16.65 -20.90 2.00
N GLN A 107 17.45 -20.21 2.82
CA GLN A 107 17.44 -18.76 3.00
C GLN A 107 17.65 -18.07 1.64
N LYS A 108 16.82 -17.06 1.33
CA LYS A 108 17.01 -16.20 0.15
C LYS A 108 18.10 -15.17 0.45
N ILE A 109 19.18 -15.20 -0.31
CA ILE A 109 20.31 -14.27 -0.21
C ILE A 109 20.22 -13.27 -1.37
N ARG A 110 20.37 -11.98 -1.06
CA ARG A 110 20.46 -10.89 -2.04
C ARG A 110 21.92 -10.70 -2.44
N LEU A 111 22.21 -10.75 -3.74
CA LEU A 111 23.56 -10.64 -4.31
C LEU A 111 23.58 -9.57 -5.41
N PRO A 112 24.66 -8.79 -5.57
CA PRO A 112 24.78 -7.84 -6.67
C PRO A 112 24.89 -8.58 -8.02
N LEU A 113 24.40 -7.95 -9.10
CA LEU A 113 24.54 -8.46 -10.47
C LEU A 113 25.93 -8.14 -11.03
N LYS A 114 26.85 -9.09 -10.89
CA LYS A 114 28.16 -9.05 -11.55
C LYS A 114 28.36 -10.32 -12.35
N LYS A 115 28.64 -10.23 -13.66
CA LYS A 115 28.92 -11.40 -14.50
C LYS A 115 30.11 -12.20 -13.96
N GLY A 116 30.03 -13.52 -14.10
CA GLY A 116 31.07 -14.45 -13.66
C GLY A 116 30.60 -15.42 -12.57
N LYS A 117 31.55 -16.24 -12.07
CA LYS A 117 31.35 -17.17 -10.96
C LYS A 117 31.79 -16.50 -9.67
N HIS A 118 30.90 -16.45 -8.68
CA HIS A 118 31.17 -15.85 -7.37
C HIS A 118 30.93 -16.88 -6.28
N THR A 119 31.90 -17.05 -5.39
CA THR A 119 31.74 -17.87 -4.18
C THR A 119 31.05 -17.03 -3.11
N VAL A 120 29.85 -17.45 -2.71
CA VAL A 120 29.01 -16.74 -1.76
C VAL A 120 28.94 -17.51 -0.45
N LYS A 121 29.11 -16.79 0.66
CA LYS A 121 28.88 -17.32 2.02
C LYS A 121 27.46 -17.02 2.47
N CYS A 122 26.73 -18.03 2.95
CA CYS A 122 25.43 -17.81 3.55
C CYS A 122 25.55 -17.13 4.93
N PRO A 123 24.81 -16.04 5.21
CA PRO A 123 24.85 -15.39 6.52
C PRO A 123 24.20 -16.22 7.64
N ASN A 124 23.25 -17.11 7.31
CA ASN A 124 22.53 -17.89 8.30
C ASN A 124 23.28 -19.18 8.70
N CYS A 125 23.75 -19.96 7.72
CA CYS A 125 24.40 -21.25 8.00
C CYS A 125 25.91 -21.29 7.75
N GLY A 126 26.50 -20.18 7.29
CA GLY A 126 27.93 -20.09 7.00
C GLY A 126 28.42 -20.87 5.77
N ASN A 127 27.55 -21.66 5.11
CA ASN A 127 27.93 -22.48 3.97
C ASN A 127 28.42 -21.64 2.78
N ARG A 128 29.52 -22.08 2.13
CA ARG A 128 30.05 -21.47 0.90
C ARG A 128 29.57 -22.25 -0.32
N PHE A 129 29.09 -21.56 -1.34
CA PHE A 129 28.68 -22.18 -2.60
C PHE A 129 28.90 -21.22 -3.77
N ASP A 130 29.11 -21.79 -4.95
CA ASP A 130 29.37 -21.00 -6.15
C ASP A 130 28.05 -20.64 -6.85
N VAL A 131 27.96 -19.37 -7.26
CA VAL A 131 26.83 -18.84 -8.02
C VAL A 131 27.38 -18.25 -9.31
N ALA A 132 26.88 -18.76 -10.44
CA ALA A 132 27.13 -18.15 -11.73
C ALA A 132 26.07 -17.06 -12.02
N CYS A 133 26.53 -15.88 -12.45
CA CYS A 133 25.68 -14.84 -12.99
C CYS A 133 26.00 -14.59 -14.46
N HIS A 134 24.96 -14.59 -15.30
CA HIS A 134 25.07 -14.37 -16.74
C HIS A 134 24.70 -12.93 -17.16
N LYS A 135 24.30 -12.08 -16.22
CA LYS A 135 23.84 -10.71 -16.49
C LYS A 135 24.68 -9.70 -15.71
N ASP A 136 25.04 -8.63 -16.39
CA ASP A 136 25.68 -7.46 -15.79
C ASP A 136 24.63 -6.45 -15.31
N GLU A 137 24.97 -5.72 -14.24
CA GLU A 137 24.18 -4.61 -13.73
C GLU A 137 24.04 -3.51 -14.80
N LYS A 138 22.81 -3.13 -15.14
CA LYS A 138 22.54 -2.17 -16.23
C LYS A 138 22.87 -0.71 -15.90
N VAL A 139 23.22 -0.41 -14.65
CA VAL A 139 23.23 0.97 -14.11
C VAL A 139 24.64 1.54 -13.98
N LYS A 140 25.69 0.71 -14.00
CA LYS A 140 27.09 1.16 -13.90
C LYS A 140 27.69 1.41 -15.28
N VAL A 141 27.35 2.53 -15.89
CA VAL A 141 28.25 3.16 -16.87
C VAL A 141 28.65 4.51 -16.28
N GLU A 142 29.66 4.49 -15.41
CA GLU A 142 30.34 5.71 -15.01
C GLU A 142 31.55 5.87 -15.95
N ILE A 143 31.52 6.94 -16.76
CA ILE A 143 32.70 7.36 -17.53
C ILE A 143 33.63 8.01 -16.52
N ILE A 144 34.69 7.29 -16.14
CA ILE A 144 35.80 7.86 -15.37
C ILE A 144 36.61 8.68 -16.38
N LYS A 145 36.61 10.00 -16.22
CA LYS A 145 37.52 10.92 -16.94
C LYS A 145 38.91 10.85 -16.35
#